data_AF-A0A7X8XQ92-F1
#
_entry.id   AF-A0A7X8XQ92-F1
#
_cell.length_a   1.000
_cell.length_b   1.000
_cell.length_c   1.000
_cell.angle_alpha   90.00
_cell.angle_beta   90.00
_cell.angle_gamma   90.00
#
_symmetry.space_group_name_H-M   'P 1'
#
loop_
_entity.id
_entity.type
_entity.pdbx_description
1 polymer ?
#
loop_
_entity_poly.entity_id
_entity_poly.type
_entity_poly.pdbx_seq_one_letter_code
_entity_poly.pdbx_strand_id
1 'polypeptide(L)'
;MQQHPALAAYLVGVCSRHRGDEEFGPHVLGMFDLLRLHGLEAVAAACTLAADEKAYGVDYVESLLEPPTSRPVGRKLEVPGVPTQSDVERAMAVYEAYAVQGGGSYDA
;
A
#
# COMPACT_ATOMS: atom_id res chain seq x y z
N MET A 1 9.40 -7.67 -30.75
CA MET A 1 9.05 -6.91 -29.53
C MET A 1 10.34 -6.66 -28.76
N GLN A 2 10.75 -5.40 -28.59
CA GLN A 2 11.89 -5.07 -27.73
C GLN A 2 11.52 -5.42 -26.28
N GLN A 3 12.35 -6.22 -25.62
CA GLN A 3 12.21 -6.49 -24.19
C GLN A 3 12.90 -5.36 -23.41
N HIS A 4 12.18 -4.73 -22.49
CA HIS A 4 12.75 -3.74 -21.59
C HIS A 4 12.99 -4.38 -20.21
N PRO A 5 14.25 -4.49 -19.73
CA PRO A 5 14.59 -5.26 -18.54
C PRO A 5 13.93 -4.72 -17.26
N ALA A 6 13.83 -3.39 -17.12
CA ALA A 6 13.17 -2.77 -15.96
C ALA A 6 11.68 -3.13 -15.86
N LEU A 7 10.97 -3.15 -17.00
CA LEU A 7 9.56 -3.51 -17.06
C LEU A 7 9.34 -4.97 -16.69
N ALA A 8 10.19 -5.87 -17.23
CA ALA A 8 10.12 -7.29 -16.92
C ALA A 8 10.37 -7.57 -15.42
N ALA A 9 11.39 -6.94 -14.83
CA ALA A 9 11.68 -7.07 -13.41
C ALA A 9 10.53 -6.54 -12.53
N TYR A 10 9.94 -5.40 -12.91
CA TYR A 10 8.80 -4.83 -12.19
C TYR A 10 7.57 -5.74 -12.23
N LEU A 11 7.23 -6.28 -13.40
CA LEU A 11 6.13 -7.23 -13.56
C LEU A 11 6.34 -8.50 -12.73
N VAL A 12 7.56 -9.04 -12.67
CA VAL A 12 7.88 -10.16 -11.77
C VAL A 12 7.63 -9.76 -10.31
N GLY A 13 7.99 -8.54 -9.92
CA GLY A 13 7.69 -7.98 -8.60
C GLY A 13 6.20 -7.97 -8.31
N VAL A 14 5.38 -7.41 -9.21
CA VAL A 14 3.92 -7.38 -9.11
C VAL A 14 3.36 -8.81 -8.99
N CYS A 15 3.77 -9.73 -9.86
CA CYS A 15 3.33 -11.13 -9.83
C CYS A 15 3.71 -11.86 -8.55
N SER A 16 4.90 -11.59 -8.00
CA SER A 16 5.35 -12.26 -6.78
C SER A 16 4.57 -11.81 -5.54
N ARG A 17 4.18 -10.53 -5.47
CA ARG A 17 3.49 -9.96 -4.31
C ARG A 17 1.99 -10.20 -4.30
N HIS A 18 1.37 -10.23 -5.47
CA HIS A 18 -0.08 -10.48 -5.62
C HIS A 18 -0.39 -11.95 -5.92
N ARG A 19 0.55 -12.85 -5.59
CA ARG A 19 0.39 -14.28 -5.86
C ARG A 19 -0.71 -14.88 -5.00
N GLY A 20 -1.75 -15.40 -5.64
CA GLY A 20 -2.89 -16.02 -4.96
C GLY A 20 -4.03 -15.05 -4.65
N ASP A 21 -3.90 -13.80 -5.07
CA ASP A 21 -4.99 -12.82 -5.05
C ASP A 21 -5.92 -13.04 -6.24
N GLU A 22 -7.24 -13.01 -6.03
CA GLU A 22 -8.22 -13.07 -7.14
C GLU A 22 -8.12 -11.82 -8.03
N GLU A 23 -7.64 -10.71 -7.48
CA GLU A 23 -7.42 -9.44 -8.18
C GLU A 23 -6.08 -9.36 -8.94
N PHE A 24 -5.32 -10.46 -9.01
CA PHE A 24 -4.06 -10.51 -9.75
C PHE A 24 -4.20 -10.24 -11.26
N GLY A 25 -5.25 -10.80 -11.89
CA GLY A 25 -5.53 -10.62 -13.32
C GLY A 25 -5.66 -9.16 -13.75
N PRO A 26 -6.47 -8.36 -13.04
CA PRO A 26 -6.57 -6.91 -13.23
C PRO A 26 -5.22 -6.17 -13.26
N HIS A 27 -4.26 -6.53 -12.41
CA HIS A 27 -2.96 -5.84 -12.39
C HIS A 27 -2.13 -6.06 -13.66
N VAL A 28 -2.14 -7.25 -14.24
CA VAL A 28 -1.40 -7.52 -15.48
C VAL A 28 -2.06 -6.82 -16.67
N LEU A 29 -3.40 -6.83 -16.72
CA LEU A 29 -4.15 -6.15 -17.76
C LEU A 29 -3.97 -4.63 -17.68
N GLY A 30 -4.03 -4.05 -16.48
CA GLY A 30 -3.79 -2.62 -16.28
C GLY A 30 -2.39 -2.18 -16.71
N MET A 31 -1.35 -2.96 -16.43
CA MET A 31 0.00 -2.68 -16.97
C MET A 31 0.05 -2.70 -18.49
N PHE A 32 -0.69 -3.60 -19.14
CA PHE A 32 -0.79 -3.64 -20.59
C PHE A 32 -1.51 -2.41 -21.16
N ASP A 33 -2.56 -1.95 -20.49
CA ASP A 33 -3.28 -0.74 -20.88
C ASP A 33 -2.39 0.51 -20.74
N LEU A 34 -1.63 0.62 -19.65
CA LEU A 34 -0.64 1.70 -19.47
C LEU A 34 0.42 1.70 -20.57
N LEU A 35 0.91 0.51 -20.97
CA LEU A 35 1.85 0.37 -22.10
C LEU A 35 1.25 0.86 -23.42
N ARG A 36 -0.05 0.60 -23.66
CA ARG A 36 -0.75 1.06 -24.87
C ARG A 36 -0.97 2.57 -24.87
N LEU A 37 -1.27 3.15 -23.71
CA LEU A 37 -1.60 4.57 -23.55
C LEU A 37 -0.36 5.47 -23.58
N HIS A 38 0.69 5.11 -22.84
CA HIS A 38 1.85 5.97 -22.61
C HIS A 38 3.11 5.53 -23.37
N GLY A 39 3.11 4.31 -23.93
CA GLY A 39 4.25 3.75 -24.64
C GLY A 39 5.31 3.16 -23.71
N LEU A 40 6.23 2.39 -24.31
CA LEU A 40 7.20 1.57 -23.58
C LEU A 40 8.14 2.39 -22.67
N GLU A 41 8.73 3.46 -23.21
CA GLU A 41 9.77 4.23 -22.51
C GLU A 41 9.23 4.94 -21.25
N ALA A 42 8.06 5.57 -21.37
CA ALA A 42 7.42 6.27 -20.26
C ALA A 42 7.06 5.29 -19.13
N VAL A 43 6.45 4.15 -19.48
CA VAL A 43 6.08 3.13 -18.50
C VAL A 43 7.30 2.47 -17.87
N ALA A 44 8.36 2.21 -18.63
CA ALA A 44 9.60 1.65 -18.10
C ALA A 44 10.29 2.59 -17.10
N ALA A 45 10.30 3.90 -17.38
CA ALA A 45 10.79 4.91 -16.44
C ALA A 45 9.95 4.95 -15.15
N ALA A 46 8.61 4.95 -15.28
CA ALA A 46 7.70 4.91 -14.13
C ALA A 46 7.87 3.63 -13.29
N CYS A 47 8.03 2.48 -13.93
CA CYS A 47 8.30 1.21 -13.24
C CYS A 47 9.63 1.23 -12.47
N THR A 48 10.64 1.95 -12.99
CA THR A 48 11.94 2.08 -12.33
C THR A 48 11.80 2.90 -11.04
N LEU A 49 11.14 4.05 -11.11
CA LEU A 49 10.83 4.88 -9.95
C LEU A 49 9.99 4.12 -8.91
N ALA A 50 8.97 3.41 -9.36
CA ALA A 50 8.13 2.60 -8.47
C ALA A 50 8.90 1.45 -7.79
N ALA A 51 9.84 0.81 -8.51
CA ALA A 51 10.69 -0.22 -7.94
C ALA A 51 11.61 0.33 -6.84
N ASP A 52 12.19 1.52 -7.05
CA ASP A 52 13.05 2.21 -6.09
C ASP A 52 12.31 2.53 -4.78
N GLU A 53 11.03 2.90 -4.88
CA GLU A 53 10.14 3.11 -3.73
C GLU A 53 9.52 1.82 -3.17
N LYS A 54 9.83 0.66 -3.77
CA LYS A 54 9.24 -0.65 -3.44
C LYS A 54 7.70 -0.67 -3.52
N ALA A 55 7.12 0.17 -4.37
CA ALA A 55 5.69 0.24 -4.63
C ALA A 55 5.34 -0.61 -5.86
N TYR A 56 4.58 -1.69 -5.67
CA TYR A 56 4.23 -2.66 -6.72
C TYR A 56 2.72 -2.71 -6.95
N GLY A 57 2.23 -1.88 -7.86
CA GLY A 57 0.81 -1.78 -8.20
C GLY A 57 0.56 -0.88 -9.41
N VAL A 58 -0.45 -1.25 -10.21
CA VAL A 58 -0.82 -0.51 -11.44
C VAL A 58 -1.18 0.93 -11.12
N ASP A 59 -2.02 1.17 -10.12
CA ASP A 59 -2.49 2.50 -9.74
C ASP A 59 -1.35 3.45 -9.38
N TYR A 60 -0.28 2.90 -8.80
CA TYR A 60 0.90 3.67 -8.47
C TYR A 60 1.68 4.07 -9.73
N VAL A 61 1.90 3.13 -10.65
CA VAL A 61 2.53 3.42 -11.95
C VAL A 61 1.70 4.42 -12.75
N GLU A 62 0.38 4.28 -12.77
CA GLU A 62 -0.54 5.23 -13.39
C GLU A 62 -0.36 6.64 -12.79
N SER A 63 -0.27 6.75 -11.46
CA SER A 63 -0.07 8.05 -10.80
C SER A 63 1.26 8.74 -11.14
N LEU A 64 2.30 7.98 -11.52
CA LEU A 64 3.57 8.52 -11.98
C LEU A 64 3.52 8.99 -13.44
N LEU A 65 2.61 8.42 -14.23
CA LEU A 65 2.42 8.73 -15.65
C LEU A 65 1.45 9.89 -15.86
N GLU A 66 0.54 10.11 -14.91
CA GLU A 66 -0.31 11.30 -14.91
C GLU A 66 0.53 12.56 -14.66
N PRO A 67 0.35 13.62 -15.47
CA PRO A 67 0.93 14.91 -15.14
C PRO A 67 0.47 15.33 -13.74
N PRO A 68 1.28 16.09 -12.97
CA PRO A 68 0.90 16.60 -11.66
C PRO A 68 -0.24 17.62 -11.83
N THR A 69 -1.45 17.11 -12.02
CA THR A 69 -2.66 17.86 -11.81
C THR A 69 -2.78 18.06 -10.32
N SER A 70 -3.43 19.13 -9.89
CA SER A 70 -3.75 19.36 -8.48
C SER A 70 -4.70 18.26 -8.00
N ARG A 71 -4.20 17.05 -7.77
CA ARG A 71 -4.94 15.98 -7.11
C ARG A 71 -5.32 16.55 -5.74
N PRO A 72 -6.61 16.57 -5.37
CA PRO A 72 -6.99 17.05 -4.06
C PRO A 72 -6.22 16.24 -3.01
N VAL A 73 -5.47 16.94 -2.18
CA VAL A 73 -4.68 16.37 -1.10
C VAL A 73 -5.61 15.56 -0.20
N GLY A 74 -5.39 14.24 -0.17
CA GLY A 74 -5.94 13.35 0.84
C GLY A 74 -7.36 12.85 0.56
N ARG A 75 -7.47 11.73 -0.16
CA ARG A 75 -8.50 10.76 0.23
C ARG A 75 -8.08 10.25 1.61
N LYS A 76 -8.83 10.63 2.65
CA LYS A 76 -8.64 10.07 3.99
C LYS A 76 -8.82 8.55 3.87
N LEU A 77 -7.73 7.81 4.02
CA LEU A 77 -7.76 6.36 4.09
C LEU A 77 -8.51 6.00 5.38
N GLU A 78 -9.77 5.61 5.26
CA GLU A 78 -10.52 5.09 6.40
C GLU A 78 -10.02 3.69 6.68
N VAL A 79 -9.34 3.52 7.81
CA VAL A 79 -8.94 2.21 8.31
C VAL A 79 -10.16 1.61 9.00
N PRO A 80 -10.78 0.55 8.45
CA PRO A 80 -11.92 -0.09 9.10
C PRO A 80 -11.47 -0.74 10.41
N GLY A 81 -12.30 -0.65 11.45
CA GLY A 81 -12.04 -1.29 12.75
C GLY A 81 -11.11 -0.51 13.69
N VAL A 82 -10.86 0.78 13.45
CA VAL A 82 -10.19 1.64 14.43
C VAL A 82 -11.11 1.79 15.65
N PRO A 83 -10.67 1.40 16.86
CA PRO A 83 -11.48 1.54 18.07
C PRO A 83 -11.74 3.02 18.38
N THR A 84 -12.90 3.31 18.93
CA THR A 84 -13.21 4.67 19.37
C THR A 84 -12.37 5.03 20.60
N GLN A 85 -12.18 6.32 20.86
CA GLN A 85 -11.52 6.80 22.08
C GLN A 85 -12.15 6.19 23.35
N SER A 86 -13.47 6.04 23.37
CA SER A 86 -14.19 5.42 24.48
C SER A 86 -13.92 3.92 24.62
N ASP A 87 -13.64 3.21 23.53
CA ASP A 87 -13.25 1.80 23.58
C ASP A 87 -11.84 1.63 24.17
N VAL A 88 -10.93 2.56 23.81
CA VAL A 88 -9.58 2.60 24.38
C VAL A 88 -9.62 2.91 25.88
N GLU A 89 -10.42 3.91 26.29
CA GLU A 89 -10.59 4.29 27.70
C GLU A 89 -11.17 3.15 28.54
N ARG A 90 -12.16 2.42 28.00
CA ARG A 90 -12.73 1.23 28.67
C ARG A 90 -11.68 0.14 28.88
N ALA A 91 -10.84 -0.12 27.88
CA ALA A 91 -9.78 -1.12 27.99
C ALA A 91 -8.70 -0.70 29.01
N MET A 92 -8.34 0.59 29.01
CA MET A 92 -7.39 1.18 29.96
C MET A 92 -7.89 1.09 31.40
N ALA A 93 -9.17 1.35 31.65
CA ALA A 93 -9.75 1.24 33.00
C ALA A 93 -9.63 -0.18 33.59
N VAL A 94 -9.76 -1.22 32.76
CA VAL A 94 -9.54 -2.61 33.18
C VAL A 94 -8.08 -2.85 33.55
N TYR A 95 -7.14 -2.35 32.74
CA TYR A 95 -5.72 -2.46 33.02
C TYR A 95 -5.34 -1.72 34.31
N GLU A 96 -5.82 -0.49 34.50
CA GLU A 96 -5.59 0.31 35.70
C GLU A 96 -6.13 -0.38 36.96
N ALA A 97 -7.32 -0.97 36.90
CA ALA A 97 -7.88 -1.73 38.02
C ALA A 97 -6.97 -2.92 38.40
N TYR A 98 -6.42 -3.64 37.43
CA TYR A 98 -5.45 -4.70 37.68
C TYR A 98 -4.10 -4.18 38.20
N ALA A 99 -3.57 -3.10 37.64
CA ALA A 99 -2.30 -2.52 38.05
C ALA A 99 -2.36 -1.96 39.48
N VAL A 100 -3.49 -1.36 39.87
CA VAL A 100 -3.73 -0.85 41.23
C VAL A 100 -3.97 -1.98 42.22
N GLN A 101 -4.65 -3.06 41.84
CA GLN A 101 -4.84 -4.23 42.71
C GLN A 101 -3.57 -5.08 42.86
N GLY A 102 -2.72 -5.16 41.83
CA GLY A 102 -1.46 -5.91 41.85
C GLY A 102 -0.30 -5.21 42.55
N GLY A 103 -0.41 -3.90 42.83
CA GLY A 103 0.63 -3.10 43.50
C GLY A 103 0.57 -3.11 45.04
N GLY A 104 -0.40 -3.80 45.64
CA GLY A 104 -0.69 -3.73 47.08
C GLY A 104 -0.07 -4.83 47.96
N SER A 105 1.09 -5.40 47.61
CA SER A 105 1.75 -6.40 48.48
C SER A 105 3.26 -6.22 48.62
N TYR A 106 3.74 -4.99 48.72
CA TYR A 106 5.07 -4.71 49.25
C TYR A 106 4.97 -3.59 50.29
N ASP A 107 4.47 -3.89 51.48
CA ASP A 107 4.68 -3.04 52.65
C ASP A 107 4.91 -3.89 53.91
N ALA A 108 6.06 -3.62 54.52
CA ALA A 108 6.52 -3.86 55.90
C ALA A 108 6.76 -5.31 56.39
#